data_AF-A0A5D2M5H0-F1
#
_entry.id   AF-A0A5D2M5H0-F1
#
_cell.length_a   1.000
_cell.length_b   1.000
_cell.length_c   1.000
_cell.angle_alpha   90.00
_cell.angle_beta   90.00
_cell.angle_gamma   90.00
#
_symmetry.space_group_name_H-M   'P 1'
#
loop_
_entity.id
_entity.type
_entity.pdbx_description
1 polymer ?
#
loop_
_entity_poly.entity_id
_entity_poly.type
_entity_poly.pdbx_seq_one_letter_code
_entity_poly.pdbx_strand_id
1 'polypeptide(L)'
;MRCSACRRELEGPAISTHLLCKDDESKIHGNDAVCPVCDQVLSKRRMMFYIRQKELEIQYKMTRIALCWQKCEAMQEKFSEKLEQVHTAYQNLGKRCQMIEQEIESLSKEKQELQEKFSENSRPKRKVDEMYDQLRSKYQSLKRSTIQHANNFHARKELDLFTNPATNMMDSRGPIRKGPREDVWPARQNSSASSPF
;
A
#
# COMPACT_ATOMS: atom_id res chain seq x y z
N MET A 1 -38.55 -34.57 40.92
CA MET A 1 -38.61 -35.86 40.17
C MET A 1 -39.30 -36.88 41.08
N ARG A 2 -39.95 -37.93 40.57
CA ARG A 2 -40.58 -38.97 41.41
C ARG A 2 -39.88 -40.31 41.25
N CYS A 3 -39.83 -41.10 42.32
CA CYS A 3 -39.29 -42.45 42.30
C CYS A 3 -40.08 -43.30 41.31
N SER A 4 -39.42 -43.93 40.36
CA SER A 4 -40.05 -44.81 39.37
C SER A 4 -40.64 -46.08 39.99
N ALA A 5 -40.17 -46.50 41.17
CA ALA A 5 -40.69 -47.66 41.90
C ALA A 5 -41.86 -47.32 42.84
N CYS A 6 -41.66 -46.41 43.80
CA CYS A 6 -42.66 -46.08 44.82
C CYS A 6 -43.43 -44.77 44.59
N ARG A 7 -43.18 -44.06 43.47
CA ARG A 7 -43.80 -42.76 43.09
C ARG A 7 -43.65 -41.60 44.09
N ARG A 8 -42.88 -41.77 45.17
CA ARG A 8 -42.53 -40.69 46.13
C ARG A 8 -41.68 -39.61 45.47
N GLU A 9 -41.77 -38.36 45.93
CA GLU A 9 -40.93 -37.26 45.42
C GLU A 9 -39.47 -37.44 45.83
N LEU A 10 -38.56 -37.17 44.89
CA LEU A 10 -37.11 -37.26 45.04
C LEU A 10 -36.55 -35.86 45.29
N GLU A 11 -35.83 -35.72 46.40
CA GLU A 11 -35.04 -34.54 46.73
C GLU A 11 -33.58 -34.77 46.29
N GLY A 12 -33.19 -34.22 45.14
CA GLY A 12 -31.80 -34.21 44.66
C GLY A 12 -31.57 -34.68 43.21
N PRO A 13 -30.33 -34.52 42.69
CA PRO A 13 -29.96 -34.97 41.36
C PRO A 13 -29.94 -36.50 41.26
N ALA A 14 -30.46 -37.02 40.15
CA ALA A 14 -30.59 -38.45 39.91
C ALA A 14 -29.26 -39.09 39.52
N ILE A 15 -28.88 -40.16 40.22
CA ILE A 15 -27.61 -40.88 40.00
C ILE A 15 -27.79 -42.09 39.06
N SER A 16 -29.04 -42.46 38.74
CA SER A 16 -29.38 -43.62 37.91
C SER A 16 -30.36 -43.26 36.80
N THR A 17 -30.28 -43.98 35.67
CA THR A 17 -31.23 -43.89 34.54
C THR A 17 -32.66 -44.24 34.96
N HIS A 18 -32.80 -45.02 36.03
CA HIS A 18 -34.07 -45.27 36.70
C HIS A 18 -34.09 -44.39 37.95
N LEU A 19 -34.91 -43.34 37.93
CA LEU A 19 -35.06 -42.37 39.02
C LEU A 19 -35.57 -43.08 40.28
N LEU A 20 -34.69 -43.61 41.13
CA LEU A 20 -35.06 -44.35 42.35
C LEU A 20 -34.76 -43.52 43.60
N CYS A 21 -35.54 -43.73 44.67
CA CYS A 21 -35.25 -43.14 45.98
C CYS A 21 -34.18 -43.95 46.71
N LYS A 22 -33.47 -43.32 47.67
CA LYS A 22 -32.38 -43.95 48.43
C LYS A 22 -32.79 -45.27 49.10
N ASP A 23 -34.04 -45.41 49.54
CA ASP A 23 -34.56 -46.63 50.17
C ASP A 23 -34.63 -47.80 49.17
N ASP A 24 -35.22 -47.55 47.99
CA ASP A 24 -35.39 -48.57 46.94
C ASP A 24 -34.05 -48.86 46.26
N GLU A 25 -33.20 -47.84 46.13
CA GLU A 25 -31.81 -47.97 45.69
C GLU A 25 -30.99 -48.87 46.63
N SER A 26 -31.10 -48.66 47.95
CA SER A 26 -30.36 -49.45 48.95
C SER A 26 -30.77 -50.92 48.99
N LYS A 27 -32.07 -51.22 48.75
CA LYS A 27 -32.57 -52.60 48.63
C LYS A 27 -32.01 -53.33 47.41
N ILE A 28 -31.77 -52.60 46.32
CA ILE A 28 -31.17 -53.13 45.10
C ILE A 28 -29.64 -53.26 45.24
N HIS A 29 -29.01 -52.42 46.06
CA HIS A 29 -27.56 -52.44 46.27
C HIS A 29 -27.07 -53.58 47.20
N GLY A 30 -27.97 -54.16 48.00
CA GLY A 30 -27.64 -55.19 48.99
C GLY A 30 -27.43 -56.59 48.41
N ASN A 31 -28.11 -56.94 47.32
CA ASN A 31 -28.06 -58.24 46.62
C ASN A 31 -28.33 -58.02 45.12
N ASP A 32 -27.94 -58.95 44.24
CA ASP A 32 -28.34 -58.90 42.81
C ASP A 32 -29.87 -58.90 42.72
N ALA A 33 -30.45 -57.72 42.50
CA ALA A 33 -31.89 -57.51 42.54
C ALA A 33 -32.40 -57.04 41.18
N VAL A 34 -33.62 -57.47 40.85
CA VAL A 34 -34.32 -57.03 39.64
C VAL A 34 -34.80 -55.60 39.85
N CYS A 35 -34.47 -54.71 38.91
CA CYS A 35 -34.98 -53.35 38.90
C CYS A 35 -36.51 -53.40 38.72
N PRO A 36 -37.31 -52.85 39.64
CA PRO A 36 -38.78 -52.86 39.53
C PRO A 36 -39.33 -51.94 38.41
N VAL A 37 -38.46 -51.29 37.64
CA VAL A 37 -38.81 -50.35 36.58
C VAL A 37 -38.55 -50.93 35.19
N CYS A 38 -37.53 -51.79 35.05
CA CYS A 38 -37.09 -52.32 33.76
C CYS A 38 -36.82 -53.83 33.78
N ASP A 39 -37.17 -54.51 34.87
CA ASP A 39 -36.98 -55.95 35.11
C ASP A 39 -35.55 -56.47 34.87
N GLN A 40 -34.56 -55.57 34.85
CA GLN A 40 -33.16 -55.93 34.64
C GLN A 40 -32.48 -56.21 35.97
N VAL A 41 -31.71 -57.31 36.06
CA VAL A 41 -30.88 -57.60 37.24
C VAL A 41 -29.77 -56.54 37.35
N LEU A 42 -29.89 -55.68 38.36
CA LEU A 42 -28.92 -54.65 38.68
C LEU A 42 -27.90 -55.22 39.65
N SER A 43 -26.81 -55.76 39.10
CA SER A 43 -25.66 -56.17 39.90
C SER A 43 -24.75 -54.98 40.20
N LYS A 44 -24.33 -54.84 41.47
CA LYS A 44 -23.39 -53.81 41.92
C LYS A 44 -22.12 -53.74 41.06
N ARG A 45 -21.59 -54.90 40.63
CA ARG A 45 -20.40 -54.99 39.77
C ARG A 45 -20.67 -54.44 38.36
N ARG A 46 -21.83 -54.73 37.78
CA ARG A 46 -22.22 -54.24 36.44
C ARG A 46 -22.44 -52.73 36.45
N MET A 47 -23.08 -52.19 37.49
CA MET A 47 -23.29 -50.76 37.63
C MET A 47 -21.97 -50.00 37.82
N MET A 48 -21.06 -50.48 38.69
CA MET A 48 -19.74 -49.87 38.87
C MET A 48 -18.91 -49.88 37.57
N PHE A 49 -18.97 -50.97 36.80
CA PHE A 49 -18.33 -51.03 35.49
C PHE A 49 -18.88 -49.97 34.53
N TYR A 50 -20.21 -49.83 34.45
CA TYR A 50 -20.86 -48.83 33.60
C TYR A 50 -20.48 -47.40 34.00
N ILE A 51 -20.49 -47.09 35.30
CA ILE A 51 -20.09 -45.76 35.82
C ILE A 51 -18.64 -45.46 35.44
N ARG A 52 -17.70 -46.38 35.69
CA ARG A 52 -16.30 -46.21 35.32
C ARG A 52 -16.09 -46.07 33.82
N GLN A 53 -16.81 -46.84 33.01
CA GLN A 53 -16.76 -46.72 31.55
C GLN A 53 -17.25 -45.34 31.09
N LYS A 54 -18.32 -44.81 31.68
CA LYS A 54 -18.83 -43.46 31.37
C LYS A 54 -17.88 -42.36 31.82
N GLU A 55 -17.27 -42.49 32.99
CA GLU A 55 -16.24 -41.56 33.45
C GLU A 55 -15.06 -41.52 32.46
N LEU A 56 -14.56 -42.68 32.02
CA LEU A 56 -13.47 -42.74 31.03
C LEU A 56 -13.87 -42.14 29.68
N GLU A 57 -15.08 -42.40 29.21
CA GLU A 57 -15.60 -41.83 27.97
C GLU A 57 -15.67 -40.29 28.04
N ILE A 58 -16.15 -39.74 29.16
CA ILE A 58 -16.20 -38.29 29.42
C ILE A 58 -14.79 -37.72 29.49
N GLN A 59 -13.88 -38.35 30.22
CA GLN A 59 -12.49 -37.90 30.33
C GLN A 59 -11.82 -37.82 28.96
N TYR A 60 -11.92 -38.88 28.15
CA TYR A 60 -11.36 -38.89 26.79
C TYR A 60 -11.93 -37.77 25.91
N LYS A 61 -13.26 -37.57 25.93
CA LYS A 61 -13.91 -36.51 25.17
C LYS A 61 -13.47 -35.12 25.66
N MET A 62 -13.41 -34.90 26.97
CA MET A 62 -12.96 -33.64 27.56
C MET A 62 -11.51 -33.32 27.20
N THR A 63 -10.60 -34.29 27.30
CA THR A 63 -9.20 -34.10 26.91
C THR A 63 -9.07 -33.73 25.43
N ARG A 64 -9.86 -34.38 24.55
CA ARG A 64 -9.87 -34.03 23.12
C ARG A 64 -10.38 -32.62 22.85
N ILE A 65 -11.44 -32.21 23.53
CA ILE A 65 -11.99 -30.85 23.42
C ILE A 65 -10.97 -29.83 23.91
N ALA A 66 -10.34 -30.07 25.06
CA ALA A 66 -9.33 -29.19 25.63
C ALA A 66 -8.12 -29.02 24.68
N LEU A 67 -7.62 -30.12 24.09
CA LEU A 67 -6.52 -30.05 23.13
C LEU A 67 -6.92 -29.29 21.85
N CYS A 68 -8.14 -29.48 21.36
CA CYS A 68 -8.65 -28.74 20.21
C CYS A 68 -8.71 -27.23 20.52
N TRP A 69 -9.22 -26.88 21.71
CA TRP A 69 -9.33 -25.50 22.16
C TRP A 69 -7.96 -24.82 22.27
N GLN A 70 -6.99 -25.49 22.90
CA GLN A 70 -5.62 -24.99 23.00
C GLN A 70 -4.97 -24.76 21.63
N LYS A 71 -5.19 -25.65 20.66
CA LYS A 71 -4.68 -25.47 19.29
C LYS A 71 -5.33 -24.28 18.59
N CYS A 72 -6.64 -24.11 18.75
CA CYS A 72 -7.36 -22.96 18.20
C CYS A 72 -6.87 -21.65 18.80
N GLU A 73 -6.68 -21.61 20.12
CA GLU A 73 -6.17 -20.42 20.84
C GLU A 73 -4.76 -20.05 20.40
N ALA A 74 -3.84 -21.02 20.35
CA ALA A 74 -2.47 -20.79 19.88
C ALA A 74 -2.40 -20.35 18.41
N MET A 75 -3.33 -20.83 17.57
CA MET A 75 -3.44 -20.39 16.18
C MET A 75 -4.01 -18.97 16.09
N GLN A 76 -5.05 -18.68 16.87
CA GLN A 76 -5.69 -17.36 16.94
C GLN A 76 -4.70 -16.28 17.39
N GLU A 77 -3.89 -16.56 18.42
CA GLU A 77 -2.84 -15.66 18.91
C GLU A 77 -1.86 -15.30 17.79
N LYS A 78 -1.33 -16.30 17.06
CA LYS A 78 -0.41 -16.08 15.94
C LYS A 78 -1.03 -15.24 14.81
N PHE A 79 -2.30 -15.47 14.49
CA PHE A 79 -2.99 -14.64 13.50
C PHE A 79 -3.19 -13.21 14.00
N SER A 80 -3.51 -13.04 15.29
CA SER A 80 -3.63 -11.72 15.92
C SER A 80 -2.31 -10.94 15.84
N GLU A 81 -1.20 -11.57 16.20
CA GLU A 81 0.14 -10.97 16.09
C GLU A 81 0.46 -10.54 14.66
N LYS A 82 0.12 -11.37 13.66
CA LYS A 82 0.34 -11.03 12.24
C LYS A 82 -0.52 -9.87 11.78
N LEU A 83 -1.77 -9.80 12.23
CA LEU A 83 -2.65 -8.66 11.94
C LEU A 83 -2.13 -7.38 12.57
N GLU A 84 -1.65 -7.43 13.82
CA GLU A 84 -1.03 -6.28 14.48
C GLU A 84 0.22 -5.81 13.75
N GLN A 85 1.11 -6.73 13.35
CA GLN A 85 2.30 -6.40 12.56
C GLN A 85 1.94 -5.67 11.25
N VAL A 86 0.96 -6.19 10.52
CA VAL A 86 0.48 -5.57 9.27
C VAL A 86 -0.12 -4.20 9.55
N HIS A 87 -0.97 -4.08 10.57
CA HIS A 87 -1.59 -2.81 10.95
C HIS A 87 -0.54 -1.75 11.30
N THR A 88 0.47 -2.09 12.12
CA THR A 88 1.57 -1.18 12.45
C THR A 88 2.39 -0.79 11.22
N ALA A 89 2.67 -1.73 10.31
CA ALA A 89 3.38 -1.44 9.07
C ALA A 89 2.61 -0.45 8.18
N TYR A 90 1.29 -0.63 8.02
CA TYR A 90 0.43 0.28 7.28
C TYR A 90 0.36 1.67 7.91
N GLN A 91 0.25 1.76 9.24
CA GLN A 91 0.26 3.04 9.95
C GLN A 91 1.57 3.81 9.73
N ASN A 92 2.71 3.11 9.80
CA ASN A 92 4.01 3.71 9.58
C ASN A 92 4.19 4.17 8.13
N LEU A 93 3.72 3.37 7.17
CA LEU A 93 3.73 3.76 5.76
C LEU A 93 2.86 5.00 5.52
N GLY A 94 1.67 5.07 6.13
CA GLY A 94 0.80 6.24 6.05
C GLY A 94 1.49 7.52 6.53
N LYS A 95 2.20 7.48 7.67
CA LYS A 95 2.99 8.62 8.16
C LYS A 95 4.11 9.01 7.20
N ARG A 96 4.79 8.04 6.58
CA ARG A 96 5.83 8.30 5.58
C ARG A 96 5.28 8.94 4.32
N CYS A 97 4.11 8.49 3.84
CA CYS A 97 3.45 9.13 2.72
C CYS A 97 3.14 10.60 3.01
N GLN A 98 2.60 10.91 4.19
CA GLN A 98 2.32 12.29 4.61
C GLN A 98 3.58 13.17 4.62
N MET A 99 4.70 12.65 5.13
CA MET A 99 5.97 13.40 5.14
C MET A 99 6.48 13.67 3.71
N ILE A 100 6.39 12.67 2.82
CA ILE A 100 6.83 12.84 1.42
C ILE A 100 5.91 13.82 0.68
N GLU A 101 4.60 13.80 0.94
CA GLU A 101 3.66 14.77 0.37
C GLU A 101 4.01 16.20 0.78
N GLN A 102 4.35 16.42 2.05
CA GLN A 102 4.81 17.72 2.55
C GLN A 102 6.13 18.16 1.91
N GLU A 103 7.08 17.23 1.73
CA GLU A 103 8.36 17.50 1.06
C GLU A 103 8.15 17.88 -0.41
N ILE A 104 7.29 17.15 -1.13
CA ILE A 104 6.92 17.48 -2.52
C ILE A 104 6.31 18.87 -2.60
N GLU A 105 5.42 19.22 -1.68
CA GLU A 105 4.80 20.56 -1.64
C GLU A 105 5.85 21.65 -1.42
N SER A 106 6.79 21.46 -0.48
CA SER A 106 7.90 22.38 -0.21
C SER A 106 8.80 22.56 -1.43
N LEU A 107 9.26 21.43 -2.02
CA LEU A 107 10.11 21.45 -3.21
C LEU A 107 9.40 22.09 -4.40
N SER A 108 8.08 21.92 -4.52
CA SER A 108 7.29 22.58 -5.57
C SER A 108 7.29 24.10 -5.39
N LYS A 109 7.17 24.60 -4.15
CA LYS A 109 7.25 26.03 -3.85
C LYS A 109 8.65 26.59 -4.14
N GLU A 110 9.70 25.90 -3.70
CA GLU A 110 11.09 26.29 -3.96
C GLU A 110 11.41 26.33 -5.46
N LYS A 111 10.93 25.34 -6.22
CA LYS A 111 11.08 25.32 -7.67
C LYS A 111 10.44 26.54 -8.33
N GLN A 112 9.23 26.91 -7.90
CA GLN A 112 8.54 28.10 -8.42
C GLN A 112 9.32 29.39 -8.08
N GLU A 113 9.76 29.53 -6.83
CA GLU A 113 10.54 30.69 -6.38
C GLU A 113 11.86 30.83 -7.16
N LEU A 114 12.58 29.72 -7.36
CA LEU A 114 13.81 29.72 -8.16
C LEU A 114 13.55 30.10 -9.62
N GLN A 115 12.44 29.63 -10.21
CA GLN A 115 12.05 29.99 -11.57
C GLN A 115 11.78 31.50 -11.69
N GLU A 116 11.08 32.09 -10.71
CA GLU A 116 10.82 33.53 -10.66
C GLU A 116 12.14 34.32 -10.51
N LYS A 117 13.03 33.93 -9.60
CA LYS A 117 14.36 34.54 -9.43
C LYS A 117 15.22 34.46 -10.69
N PHE A 118 15.23 33.33 -11.39
CA PHE A 118 15.95 33.21 -12.66
C PHE A 118 15.37 34.15 -13.72
N SER A 119 14.04 34.24 -13.79
CA SER A 119 13.36 35.14 -14.71
C SER A 119 13.73 36.59 -14.44
N GLU A 120 13.79 37.00 -13.17
CA GLU A 120 14.16 38.34 -12.75
C GLU A 120 15.63 38.66 -13.00
N ASN A 121 16.55 37.76 -12.63
CA ASN A 121 17.99 37.89 -12.89
C ASN A 121 18.33 37.95 -14.38
N SER A 122 17.50 37.36 -15.25
CA SER A 122 17.71 37.44 -16.70
C SER A 122 17.31 38.79 -17.31
N ARG A 123 16.48 39.60 -16.63
CA ARG A 123 15.98 40.90 -17.15
C ARG A 123 17.10 41.93 -17.32
N PRO A 124 18.01 42.16 -16.37
CA PRO A 124 19.12 43.11 -16.55
C PRO A 124 19.99 42.77 -17.76
N LYS A 125 20.29 41.49 -18.00
CA LYS A 125 21.06 41.06 -19.17
C LYS A 125 20.39 41.50 -20.47
N ARG A 126 19.08 41.25 -20.62
CA ARG A 126 18.30 41.70 -21.79
C ARG A 126 18.34 43.22 -21.96
N LYS A 127 18.19 43.98 -20.86
CA LYS A 127 18.27 45.45 -20.89
C LYS A 127 19.63 45.95 -21.39
N VAL A 128 20.72 45.32 -20.94
CA VAL A 128 22.08 45.68 -21.37
C VAL A 128 22.29 45.35 -22.85
N ASP A 129 21.86 44.17 -23.29
CA ASP A 129 21.93 43.75 -24.70
C ASP A 129 21.17 44.75 -25.60
N GLU A 130 19.94 45.14 -25.21
CA GLU A 130 19.14 46.15 -25.90
C GLU A 130 19.84 47.52 -25.97
N MET A 131 20.43 48.00 -24.87
CA MET A 131 21.18 49.27 -24.88
C MET A 131 22.42 49.21 -25.77
N TYR A 132 23.12 48.08 -25.79
CA TYR A 132 24.29 47.88 -26.63
C TYR A 132 23.92 47.94 -28.13
N ASP A 133 22.84 47.27 -28.51
CA ASP A 133 22.33 47.28 -29.88
C ASP A 133 21.85 48.67 -30.31
N GLN A 134 21.18 49.41 -29.41
CA GLN A 134 20.80 50.80 -29.64
C GLN A 134 22.02 51.70 -29.91
N LEU A 135 23.07 51.59 -29.08
CA LEU A 135 24.28 52.40 -29.25
C LEU A 135 25.02 52.04 -30.56
N ARG A 136 25.09 50.75 -30.88
CA ARG A 136 25.65 50.27 -32.15
C ARG A 136 24.89 50.81 -33.35
N SER A 137 23.56 50.79 -33.31
CA SER A 137 22.71 51.36 -34.37
C SER A 137 22.94 52.86 -34.53
N LYS A 138 22.99 53.62 -33.43
CA LYS A 138 23.33 55.05 -33.45
C LYS A 138 24.70 55.32 -34.04
N TYR A 139 25.71 54.52 -33.68
CA TYR A 139 27.05 54.63 -34.26
C TYR A 139 27.05 54.36 -35.77
N GLN A 140 26.36 53.32 -36.24
CA GLN A 140 26.25 53.05 -37.67
C GLN A 140 25.51 54.15 -38.42
N SER A 141 24.42 54.69 -37.85
CA SER A 141 23.68 55.81 -38.43
C SER A 141 24.54 57.07 -38.51
N LEU A 142 25.27 57.41 -37.44
CA LEU A 142 26.19 58.55 -37.42
C LEU A 142 27.34 58.37 -38.43
N LYS A 143 27.92 57.17 -38.50
CA LYS A 143 28.94 56.85 -39.50
C LYS A 143 28.40 57.05 -40.92
N ARG A 144 27.19 56.57 -41.21
CA ARG A 144 26.55 56.76 -42.52
C ARG A 144 26.25 58.24 -42.82
N SER A 145 25.74 59.01 -41.86
CA SER A 145 25.47 60.44 -42.05
C SER A 145 26.74 61.26 -42.25
N THR A 146 27.81 60.97 -41.51
CA THR A 146 29.11 61.65 -41.66
C THR A 146 29.77 61.29 -42.99
N ILE A 147 29.64 60.05 -43.47
CA ILE A 147 30.14 59.64 -44.80
C ILE A 147 29.31 60.26 -45.92
N GLN A 148 27.99 60.41 -45.77
CA GLN A 148 27.15 61.15 -46.72
C GLN A 148 27.54 62.63 -46.79
N HIS A 149 27.86 63.26 -45.65
CA HIS A 149 28.40 64.62 -45.62
C HIS A 149 29.78 64.73 -46.29
N ALA A 150 30.69 63.78 -46.05
CA ALA A 150 32.02 63.76 -46.67
C ALA A 150 31.97 63.51 -48.20
N ASN A 151 31.06 62.64 -48.66
CA ASN A 151 30.86 62.38 -50.09
C ASN A 151 30.24 63.58 -50.82
N ASN A 152 29.45 64.41 -50.14
CA ASN A 152 28.93 65.66 -50.70
C ASN A 152 29.98 66.78 -50.82
N PHE A 153 31.10 66.71 -50.09
CA PHE A 153 32.23 67.64 -50.24
C PHE A 153 33.25 67.21 -51.31
N HIS A 154 33.30 65.92 -51.66
CA HIS A 154 34.09 65.39 -52.78
C HIS A 154 33.21 64.89 -53.93
N ALA A 155 32.27 65.71 -54.40
CA ALA A 155 31.62 65.49 -55.69
C ALA A 155 32.56 65.95 -56.83
N ARG A 156 33.73 65.30 -56.99
CA ARG A 156 34.47 65.32 -58.26
C ARG A 156 33.81 64.26 -59.14
N LYS A 157 33.14 64.70 -60.20
CA LYS A 157 32.56 63.86 -61.25
C LYS A 157 33.62 62.86 -61.72
N GLU A 158 33.41 61.59 -61.48
CA GLU A 158 34.14 60.52 -62.17
C GLU A 158 33.13 59.69 -62.95
N LEU A 159 33.50 59.47 -64.21
CA LEU A 159 32.69 59.03 -65.32
C LEU A 159 32.42 57.53 -65.21
N ASP A 160 31.17 57.13 -65.45
CA ASP A 160 30.75 55.74 -65.54
C ASP A 160 31.56 54.99 -66.63
N LEU A 161 32.46 54.12 -66.19
CA LEU A 161 33.06 53.05 -67.00
C LEU A 161 33.10 51.77 -66.17
N PHE A 162 31.95 51.18 -65.88
CA PHE A 162 31.79 49.71 -65.89
C PHE A 162 30.30 49.35 -65.80
N THR A 163 29.68 49.16 -66.96
CA THR A 163 28.41 48.42 -67.08
C THR A 163 28.70 46.95 -66.83
N ASN A 164 28.04 46.32 -65.86
CA ASN A 164 27.96 44.87 -65.78
C ASN A 164 26.49 44.43 -65.73
N PRO A 165 26.04 43.56 -66.62
CA PRO A 165 24.66 43.08 -66.64
C PRO A 165 24.47 41.97 -65.59
N ALA A 166 23.35 42.09 -64.90
CA ALA A 166 22.41 41.03 -64.52
C ALA A 166 22.94 39.71 -63.88
N THR A 167 22.47 39.52 -62.63
CA THR A 167 21.54 38.43 -62.27
C THR A 167 21.96 36.99 -62.60
N ASN A 168 22.35 36.23 -61.56
CA ASN A 168 21.92 34.86 -61.24
C ASN A 168 23.01 34.11 -60.46
N MET A 169 22.90 34.13 -59.12
CA MET A 169 23.64 33.24 -58.22
C MET A 169 22.64 32.67 -57.21
N MET A 170 21.77 31.79 -57.70
CA MET A 170 21.03 30.82 -56.89
C MET A 170 20.93 29.54 -57.70
N ASP A 171 21.81 28.58 -57.41
CA ASP A 171 21.37 27.19 -57.23
C ASP A 171 22.47 26.34 -56.58
N SER A 172 22.05 25.29 -55.86
CA SER A 172 22.83 24.19 -55.28
C SER A 172 23.14 24.23 -53.77
N ARG A 173 22.17 23.78 -52.96
CA ARG A 173 22.29 22.51 -52.17
C ARG A 173 21.03 22.18 -51.35
N GLY A 174 20.25 21.24 -51.87
CA GLY A 174 19.84 20.00 -51.19
C GLY A 174 18.73 20.03 -50.12
N PRO A 175 17.95 18.92 -49.98
CA PRO A 175 16.56 18.96 -49.56
C PRO A 175 16.34 18.77 -48.04
N ILE A 176 15.26 19.41 -47.60
CA ILE A 176 14.54 19.22 -46.34
C ILE A 176 14.31 17.72 -46.09
N ARG A 177 14.86 17.21 -44.99
CA ARG A 177 14.35 16.01 -44.31
C ARG A 177 13.86 16.42 -42.93
N LYS A 178 12.55 16.59 -42.78
CA LYS A 178 11.87 16.58 -41.48
C LYS A 178 11.96 15.15 -40.94
N GLY A 179 12.55 14.97 -39.76
CA GLY A 179 12.51 13.74 -38.99
C GLY A 179 11.96 14.06 -37.59
N PRO A 180 10.98 13.32 -37.05
CA PRO A 180 10.49 13.51 -35.69
C PRO A 180 11.59 13.17 -34.69
N ARG A 181 11.77 14.05 -33.70
CA ARG A 181 12.67 13.88 -32.56
C ARG A 181 11.92 13.02 -31.53
N GLU A 182 12.22 11.73 -31.49
CA GLU A 182 11.82 10.88 -30.36
C GLU A 182 12.87 11.03 -29.26
N ASP A 183 12.52 11.81 -28.23
CA ASP A 183 13.28 11.87 -26.99
C ASP A 183 13.12 10.51 -26.27
N VAL A 184 14.10 9.64 -26.46
CA VAL A 184 14.28 8.41 -25.69
C VAL A 184 14.65 8.80 -24.26
N TRP A 185 13.67 8.73 -23.36
CA TRP A 185 13.91 8.73 -21.92
C TRP A 185 14.50 7.38 -21.49
N PRO A 186 15.49 7.34 -20.59
CA PRO A 186 15.91 6.07 -20.00
C PRO A 186 14.85 5.63 -18.97
N ALA A 187 14.13 4.56 -19.30
CA ALA A 187 13.29 3.84 -18.35
C ALA A 187 14.17 3.31 -17.20
N ARG A 188 13.90 3.76 -15.98
CA ARG A 188 14.47 3.20 -14.76
C ARG A 188 13.96 1.75 -14.66
N GLN A 189 14.84 0.78 -14.86
CA GLN A 189 14.54 -0.62 -14.61
C GLN A 189 14.24 -0.80 -13.13
N ASN A 190 12.99 -1.11 -12.82
CA ASN A 190 12.57 -1.58 -11.50
C ASN A 190 12.39 -3.10 -11.65
N SER A 191 13.48 -3.84 -11.45
CA SER A 191 13.43 -5.31 -11.42
C SER A 191 13.03 -5.76 -10.02
N SER A 192 11.79 -6.18 -9.92
CA SER A 192 11.27 -7.08 -8.89
C SER A 192 11.89 -8.47 -9.06
N ALA A 193 12.64 -8.92 -8.06
CA ALA A 193 13.00 -10.32 -7.80
C ALA A 193 13.34 -10.42 -6.31
N SER A 194 12.37 -10.81 -5.47
CA SER A 194 12.22 -12.17 -4.94
C SER A 194 13.24 -12.50 -3.83
N SER A 195 12.84 -12.27 -2.58
CA SER A 195 13.37 -13.01 -1.44
C SER A 195 12.89 -14.47 -1.48
N PRO A 196 13.71 -15.40 -0.99
CA PRO A 196 13.18 -16.56 -0.29
C PRO A 196 13.83 -16.76 1.10
N PHE A 197 12.95 -16.94 2.08
CA PHE A 197 13.10 -17.39 3.48
C PHE A 197 13.51 -16.37 4.54
#